data_AF-H0E6C7-F1
#
_entry.id   AF-H0E6C7-F1
#
_cell.length_a   1.000
_cell.length_b   1.000
_cell.length_c   1.000
_cell.angle_alpha   90.00
_cell.angle_beta   90.00
_cell.angle_gamma   90.00
#
_symmetry.space_group_name_H-M   'P 1'
#
loop_
_entity.id
_entity.type
_entity.pdbx_description
1 polymer ?
#
loop_
_entity_poly.entity_id
_entity_poly.type
_entity_poly.pdbx_seq_one_letter_code
_entity_poly.pdbx_strand_id
1 'polypeptide(L)'
;MLFTTADDVHESLGRLLQELAVDPDLGARLTHLDTVVQLKCRHPDATVTLVARSAEPARVALGEPGEDVPEPDVVLTMDADVAHHLWLGHQNVAIGVARGFIQAKGDSRKVLDLLGLTGEIVPRYEQLLRAAGREDLLATVAS
;
A
#
# COMPACT_ATOMS: atom_id res chain seq x y z
N MET A 1 -10.09 -15.62 -0.88
CA MET A 1 -10.34 -14.18 -0.93
C MET A 1 -10.45 -13.71 0.49
N LEU A 2 -9.46 -12.95 0.92
CA LEU A 2 -9.34 -12.41 2.28
C LEU A 2 -10.16 -11.13 2.43
N PHE A 3 -10.35 -10.42 1.32
CA PHE A 3 -11.15 -9.20 1.22
C PHE A 3 -12.37 -9.46 0.35
N THR A 4 -13.51 -8.94 0.76
CA THR A 4 -14.80 -9.14 0.06
C THR A 4 -15.36 -7.84 -0.49
N THR A 5 -15.04 -6.70 0.12
CA THR A 5 -15.49 -5.36 -0.29
C THR A 5 -14.33 -4.37 -0.43
N ALA A 6 -14.53 -3.30 -1.20
CA ALA A 6 -13.56 -2.22 -1.28
C ALA A 6 -13.31 -1.58 0.09
N ASP A 7 -14.34 -1.52 0.94
CA ASP A 7 -14.24 -1.02 2.31
C ASP A 7 -13.30 -1.89 3.15
N ASP A 8 -13.34 -3.23 3.02
CA ASP A 8 -12.39 -4.12 3.71
C ASP A 8 -10.93 -3.77 3.35
N VAL A 9 -10.69 -3.45 2.08
CA VAL A 9 -9.39 -3.03 1.57
C VAL A 9 -9.03 -1.64 2.10
N HIS A 10 -9.97 -0.71 2.17
CA HIS A 10 -9.71 0.64 2.69
C HIS A 10 -9.44 0.66 4.19
N GLU A 11 -10.23 -0.08 4.98
CA GLU A 11 -10.10 -0.19 6.43
C GLU A 11 -8.84 -0.95 6.87
N SER A 12 -8.34 -1.86 6.02
CA SER A 12 -7.09 -2.58 6.30
C SER A 12 -5.93 -1.93 5.58
N LEU A 13 -5.92 -2.02 4.25
CA LEU A 13 -4.79 -1.60 3.44
C LEU A 13 -4.66 -0.06 3.43
N GLY A 14 -5.75 0.62 3.11
CA GLY A 14 -5.79 2.09 3.10
C GLY A 14 -5.40 2.70 4.44
N ARG A 15 -5.88 2.12 5.54
CA ARG A 15 -5.60 2.56 6.90
C ARG A 15 -4.12 2.52 7.26
N LEU A 16 -3.40 1.46 6.87
CA LEU A 16 -1.95 1.40 7.09
C LEU A 16 -1.25 2.57 6.40
N LEU A 17 -1.56 2.82 5.13
CA LEU A 17 -0.93 3.92 4.40
C LEU A 17 -1.24 5.28 5.04
N GLN A 18 -2.44 5.46 5.59
CA GLN A 18 -2.79 6.66 6.35
C GLN A 18 -1.91 6.81 7.60
N GLU A 19 -1.69 5.74 8.35
CA GLU A 19 -0.84 5.76 9.54
C GLU A 19 0.64 6.02 9.19
N LEU A 20 1.13 5.44 8.10
CA LEU A 20 2.50 5.69 7.60
C LEU A 20 2.69 7.12 7.12
N ALA A 21 1.66 7.72 6.51
CA ALA A 21 1.73 9.09 6.00
C ALA A 21 1.85 10.14 7.13
N VAL A 22 1.30 9.85 8.32
CA VAL A 22 1.35 10.76 9.49
C VAL A 22 2.43 10.39 10.51
N ASP A 23 3.14 9.28 10.32
CA ASP A 23 4.30 8.91 11.13
C ASP A 23 5.42 9.96 10.96
N PRO A 24 5.99 10.52 12.05
CA PRO A 24 6.97 11.60 11.93
C PRO A 24 8.24 11.26 11.16
N ASP A 25 8.69 10.00 11.19
CA ASP A 25 9.89 9.56 10.47
C ASP A 25 9.53 9.08 9.06
N LEU A 26 8.57 8.15 8.97
CA LEU A 26 8.19 7.57 7.68
C LEU A 26 7.45 8.56 6.79
N GLY A 27 6.56 9.38 7.34
CA GLY A 27 5.90 10.46 6.60
C GLY A 27 6.91 11.46 6.03
N ALA A 28 7.93 11.83 6.81
CA ALA A 28 9.00 12.71 6.34
C ALA A 28 9.83 12.07 5.22
N ARG A 29 10.17 10.78 5.34
CA ARG A 29 10.86 10.02 4.29
C ARG A 29 10.02 9.92 3.03
N LEU A 30 8.72 9.65 3.15
CA LEU A 30 7.78 9.62 2.02
C LEU A 30 7.70 10.97 1.31
N THR A 31 7.56 12.07 2.06
CA THR A 31 7.57 13.45 1.53
C THR A 31 8.89 13.77 0.83
N HIS A 32 10.02 13.28 1.34
CA HIS A 32 11.34 13.46 0.72
C HIS A 32 11.48 12.72 -0.63
N LEU A 33 10.74 11.62 -0.83
CA LEU A 33 10.72 10.91 -2.11
C LEU A 33 9.96 11.66 -3.22
N ASP A 34 9.18 12.69 -2.88
CA ASP A 34 8.40 13.51 -3.81
C ASP A 34 7.64 12.67 -4.86
N THR A 35 6.75 11.79 -4.38
CA THR A 35 6.09 10.76 -5.18
C THR A 35 4.60 10.64 -4.88
N VAL A 36 3.79 10.41 -5.92
CA VAL A 36 2.40 9.96 -5.81
C VAL A 36 2.33 8.51 -6.25
N VAL A 37 1.86 7.66 -5.34
CA VAL A 37 1.78 6.21 -5.54
C VAL A 37 0.32 5.80 -5.50
N GLN A 38 -0.14 5.13 -6.55
CA GLN A 38 -1.48 4.59 -6.63
C GLN A 38 -1.46 3.07 -6.60
N LEU A 39 -2.12 2.49 -5.60
CA LEU A 39 -2.40 1.08 -5.49
C LEU A 39 -3.79 0.80 -6.07
N LYS A 40 -3.86 -0.02 -7.11
CA LYS A 40 -5.10 -0.56 -7.67
C LYS A 40 -5.19 -2.03 -7.29
N CYS A 41 -6.05 -2.34 -6.32
CA CYS A 41 -6.36 -3.69 -5.93
C CYS A 41 -7.52 -4.22 -6.79
N ARG A 42 -7.45 -5.50 -7.14
CA ARG A 42 -8.53 -6.27 -7.75
C ARG A 42 -9.07 -7.29 -6.75
N HIS A 43 -10.31 -7.70 -6.97
CA HIS A 43 -10.97 -8.76 -6.20
C HIS A 43 -10.91 -8.53 -4.68
N PRO A 44 -11.51 -7.45 -4.16
CA PRO A 44 -12.42 -6.51 -4.84
C PRO A 44 -11.68 -5.32 -5.47
N ASP A 45 -12.36 -4.60 -6.37
CA ASP A 45 -11.81 -3.40 -6.98
C ASP A 45 -11.73 -2.27 -5.94
N ALA A 46 -10.51 -1.85 -5.63
CA ALA A 46 -10.26 -0.77 -4.68
C ALA A 46 -9.04 0.03 -5.12
N THR A 47 -9.11 1.35 -4.97
CA THR A 47 -7.98 2.24 -5.23
C THR A 47 -7.58 2.94 -3.94
N VAL A 48 -6.27 3.04 -3.70
CA VAL A 48 -5.67 3.84 -2.64
C VAL A 48 -4.54 4.66 -3.25
N THR A 49 -4.55 5.97 -3.04
CA THR A 49 -3.53 6.87 -3.58
C THR A 49 -2.81 7.58 -2.44
N LEU A 50 -1.51 7.31 -2.28
CA LEU A 50 -0.61 8.04 -1.39
C LEU A 50 -0.03 9.23 -2.16
N VAL A 51 -0.23 10.42 -1.63
CA VAL A 51 0.33 11.68 -2.15
C VAL A 51 1.39 12.15 -1.18
N ALA A 52 2.65 12.11 -1.60
CA ALA A 52 3.76 12.64 -0.82
C ALA A 52 4.55 13.62 -1.68
N ARG A 53 4.45 14.92 -1.39
CA ARG A 53 5.13 15.97 -2.14
C ARG A 53 6.00 16.78 -1.21
N SER A 54 7.20 17.17 -1.64
CA SER A 54 8.20 17.82 -0.76
C SER A 54 7.71 19.08 -0.02
N ALA A 55 6.67 19.74 -0.51
CA ALA A 55 6.10 20.96 0.08
C ALA A 55 4.91 20.71 1.04
N GLU A 56 4.39 19.48 1.13
CA GLU A 56 3.16 19.15 1.84
C GLU A 56 3.30 17.88 2.69
N PRO A 57 2.58 17.78 3.82
CA PRO A 57 2.46 16.51 4.54
C PRO A 57 1.93 15.41 3.63
N ALA A 58 2.48 14.20 3.75
CA ALA A 58 1.93 13.06 3.04
C ALA A 58 0.46 12.83 3.42
N ARG A 59 -0.37 12.50 2.43
CA ARG A 59 -1.81 12.22 2.61
C ARG A 59 -2.24 11.03 1.79
N VAL A 60 -3.36 10.42 2.16
CA VAL A 60 -3.91 9.26 1.44
C VAL A 60 -5.35 9.54 1.03
N ALA A 61 -5.64 9.31 -0.25
CA ALA A 61 -6.98 9.29 -0.81
C ALA A 61 -7.46 7.84 -1.00
N LEU A 62 -8.70 7.56 -0.61
CA LEU A 62 -9.36 6.27 -0.75
C LEU A 62 -10.41 6.35 -1.86
N GLY A 63 -10.49 5.32 -2.70
CA GLY A 63 -11.40 5.29 -3.84
C GLY A 63 -10.81 5.93 -5.10
N GLU A 64 -11.67 6.25 -6.06
CA GLU A 64 -11.24 6.94 -7.28
C GLU A 64 -10.71 8.34 -6.92
N PRO A 65 -9.52 8.73 -7.41
CA PRO A 65 -8.96 10.05 -7.11
C PRO A 65 -9.82 11.16 -7.74
N GLY A 66 -10.12 12.19 -6.95
CA GLY A 66 -10.74 13.42 -7.45
C GLY A 66 -9.76 14.31 -8.22
N GLU A 67 -10.26 15.41 -8.77
CA GLU A 67 -9.48 16.38 -9.57
C GLU A 67 -8.33 17.05 -8.77
N ASP A 68 -8.41 17.03 -7.44
CA ASP A 68 -7.41 17.57 -6.51
C ASP A 68 -6.24 16.61 -6.24
N VAL A 69 -6.30 15.38 -6.76
CA VAL A 69 -5.24 14.39 -6.60
C VAL A 69 -4.32 14.44 -7.82
N PRO A 70 -3.01 14.71 -7.66
CA PRO A 70 -2.08 14.74 -8.78
C PRO A 70 -1.99 13.38 -9.49
N GLU A 71 -1.56 13.40 -10.76
CA GLU A 71 -1.29 12.16 -11.50
C GLU A 71 -0.23 11.30 -10.77
N PRO A 72 -0.42 9.97 -10.73
CA PRO A 72 0.49 9.08 -10.05
C PRO A 72 1.81 8.94 -10.83
N ASP A 73 2.92 9.11 -10.11
CA ASP A 73 4.26 8.80 -10.61
C ASP A 73 4.47 7.29 -10.74
N VAL A 74 3.79 6.52 -9.87
CA VAL A 74 3.85 5.06 -9.81
C VAL A 74 2.43 4.51 -9.64
N VAL A 75 2.08 3.54 -10.48
CA VAL A 75 0.85 2.74 -10.33
C VAL A 75 1.24 1.29 -10.12
N LEU A 76 0.82 0.71 -9.00
CA LEU A 76 0.91 -0.73 -8.74
C LEU A 76 -0.48 -1.34 -8.87
N THR A 77 -0.60 -2.41 -9.65
CA THR A 77 -1.85 -3.17 -9.80
C THR A 77 -1.63 -4.61 -9.39
N MET A 78 -2.47 -5.11 -8.47
CA MET A 78 -2.39 -6.47 -7.95
C MET A 78 -3.75 -6.87 -7.35
N ASP A 79 -3.88 -8.12 -6.93
CA ASP A 79 -5.08 -8.55 -6.17
C ASP A 79 -4.94 -8.11 -4.71
N ALA A 80 -6.07 -7.86 -4.02
CA ALA A 80 -6.04 -7.40 -2.62
C ALA A 80 -5.31 -8.41 -1.70
N ASP A 81 -5.52 -9.70 -1.92
CA ASP A 81 -4.83 -10.78 -1.20
C ASP A 81 -3.31 -10.73 -1.44
N VAL A 82 -2.85 -10.38 -2.65
CA VAL A 82 -1.42 -10.19 -2.96
C VAL A 82 -0.84 -9.00 -2.19
N ALA A 83 -1.56 -7.86 -2.14
CA ALA A 83 -1.13 -6.69 -1.38
C ALA A 83 -1.03 -7.00 0.12
N HIS A 84 -2.00 -7.73 0.67
CA HIS A 84 -1.97 -8.18 2.07
C HIS A 84 -0.77 -9.08 2.38
N HIS A 85 -0.51 -10.10 1.56
CA HIS A 85 0.65 -10.95 1.75
C HIS A 85 1.98 -10.22 1.58
N LEU A 86 2.00 -9.20 0.71
CA LEU A 86 3.17 -8.33 0.56
C LEU A 86 3.45 -7.57 1.87
N TRP A 87 2.42 -7.01 2.49
CA TRP A 87 2.60 -6.21 3.71
C TRP A 87 2.87 -7.03 4.95
N LEU A 88 2.49 -8.31 4.96
CA LEU A 88 2.96 -9.27 5.96
C LEU A 88 4.37 -9.81 5.65
N GLY A 89 4.99 -9.42 4.55
CA GLY A 89 6.32 -9.91 4.15
C GLY A 89 6.32 -11.36 3.66
N HIS A 90 5.15 -11.97 3.46
CA HIS A 90 5.01 -13.33 2.89
C HIS A 90 5.25 -13.35 1.38
N GLN A 91 5.20 -12.20 0.73
CA GLN A 91 5.58 -12.03 -0.66
C GLN A 91 6.66 -10.96 -0.82
N ASN A 92 7.52 -11.16 -1.82
CA ASN A 92 8.53 -10.20 -2.22
C ASN A 92 8.07 -9.47 -3.48
N VAL A 93 8.14 -8.13 -3.50
CA VAL A 93 7.67 -7.34 -4.64
C VAL A 93 8.36 -7.73 -5.93
N ALA A 94 9.69 -7.91 -5.92
CA ALA A 94 10.44 -8.26 -7.13
C ALA A 94 10.00 -9.61 -7.71
N ILE A 95 9.73 -10.60 -6.84
CA ILE A 95 9.18 -11.89 -7.26
C ILE A 95 7.75 -11.73 -7.78
N GLY A 96 6.92 -10.93 -7.10
CA GLY A 96 5.54 -10.66 -7.53
C GLY A 96 5.48 -9.99 -8.91
N VAL A 97 6.39 -9.06 -9.18
CA VAL A 97 6.54 -8.44 -10.50
C VAL A 97 7.03 -9.43 -11.53
N ALA A 98 8.10 -10.19 -11.23
CA ALA A 98 8.66 -11.18 -12.15
C ALA A 98 7.65 -12.28 -12.53
N ARG A 99 6.75 -12.65 -11.61
CA ARG A 99 5.68 -13.63 -11.84
C ARG A 99 4.39 -13.03 -12.42
N GLY A 100 4.31 -11.70 -12.56
CA GLY A 100 3.14 -11.01 -13.12
C GLY A 100 1.96 -10.85 -12.17
N PHE A 101 2.10 -11.17 -10.88
CA PHE A 101 1.06 -10.93 -9.88
C PHE A 101 0.97 -9.45 -9.48
N ILE A 102 2.08 -8.73 -9.63
CA ILE A 102 2.17 -7.28 -9.43
C ILE A 102 2.56 -6.65 -10.77
N GLN A 103 1.73 -5.74 -11.25
CA GLN A 103 2.07 -4.89 -12.39
C GLN A 103 2.48 -3.52 -11.87
N ALA A 104 3.74 -3.14 -12.10
CA ALA A 104 4.23 -1.80 -11.81
C ALA A 104 4.33 -0.97 -13.10
N LYS A 105 3.83 0.27 -13.06
CA LYS A 105 3.97 1.26 -14.13
C LYS A 105 4.44 2.59 -13.54
N GLY A 106 5.21 3.36 -14.30
CA GLY A 106 5.71 4.67 -13.89
C GLY A 106 7.23 4.71 -13.70
N ASP A 107 7.71 5.62 -12.85
CA ASP A 107 9.14 5.85 -12.62
C ASP A 107 9.79 4.67 -11.86
N SER A 108 10.64 3.91 -12.55
CA SER A 108 11.33 2.76 -11.98
C SER A 108 12.25 3.09 -10.80
N ARG A 109 12.83 4.30 -10.74
CA ARG A 109 13.67 4.71 -9.61
C ARG A 109 12.80 4.89 -8.37
N LYS A 110 11.67 5.59 -8.51
CA LYS A 110 10.71 5.77 -7.41
C LYS A 110 10.15 4.43 -6.91
N VAL A 111 9.92 3.46 -7.81
CA VAL A 111 9.56 2.09 -7.39
C VAL A 111 10.65 1.50 -6.49
N LEU A 112 11.92 1.56 -6.88
CA LEU A 112 13.04 1.02 -6.07
C LEU A 112 13.16 1.72 -4.72
N ASP A 113 12.99 3.05 -4.67
CA ASP A 113 13.04 3.81 -3.42
C ASP A 113 11.91 3.40 -2.46
N LEU A 114 10.69 3.19 -2.98
CA LEU A 114 9.56 2.70 -2.20
C LEU A 114 9.80 1.29 -1.64
N LEU A 115 10.43 0.40 -2.42
CA LEU A 115 10.81 -0.94 -1.94
C LEU A 115 11.79 -0.87 -0.77
N GLY A 116 12.65 0.15 -0.72
CA GLY A 116 13.53 0.37 0.42
C GLY A 116 12.80 0.67 1.73
N LEU A 117 11.56 1.17 1.67
CA LEU A 117 10.75 1.52 2.85
C LEU A 117 9.89 0.35 3.35
N THR A 118 9.72 -0.73 2.58
CA THR A 118 8.76 -1.80 2.94
C THR A 118 9.19 -2.65 4.13
N GLY A 119 10.48 -2.65 4.50
CA GLY A 119 10.99 -3.44 5.63
C GLY A 119 10.35 -3.09 6.99
N GLU A 120 9.81 -1.88 7.10
CA GLU A 120 9.19 -1.36 8.31
C GLU A 120 7.67 -1.53 8.39
N ILE A 121 7.08 -2.08 7.32
CA ILE A 121 5.63 -2.24 7.16
C ILE A 121 5.12 -3.43 7.98
N VAL A 122 5.83 -4.56 7.97
CA VAL A 122 5.36 -5.83 8.56
C VAL A 122 4.88 -5.67 10.02
N PRO A 123 5.71 -5.19 10.98
CA PRO A 123 5.28 -5.10 12.37
C PRO A 123 4.11 -4.12 12.57
N ARG A 124 4.05 -3.03 11.79
CA ARG A 124 2.96 -2.04 11.85
C ARG A 124 1.65 -2.62 11.32
N TYR A 125 1.72 -3.36 10.21
CA TYR A 125 0.54 -3.97 9.61
C TYR A 125 -0.05 -5.07 10.49
N GLU A 126 0.79 -5.91 11.11
CA GLU A 126 0.29 -6.88 12.08
C GLU A 126 -0.40 -6.21 13.28
N GLN A 127 0.19 -5.14 13.82
CA GLN A 127 -0.39 -4.39 14.93
C GLN A 127 -1.75 -3.79 14.55
N LEU A 128 -1.85 -3.21 13.35
CA LEU A 128 -3.11 -2.67 12.82
C LEU A 128 -4.19 -3.74 12.72
N LEU A 129 -3.85 -4.93 12.17
CA LEU A 129 -4.81 -6.03 12.06
C LEU A 129 -5.28 -6.53 13.43
N ARG A 130 -4.37 -6.65 14.41
CA ARG A 130 -4.75 -7.01 15.79
C ARG A 130 -5.67 -5.96 16.42
N ALA A 131 -5.33 -4.67 16.27
CA ALA A 131 -6.14 -3.57 16.80
C ALA A 131 -7.54 -3.48 16.17
N ALA A 132 -7.66 -3.88 14.90
CA ALA A 132 -8.93 -3.97 14.18
C ALA A 132 -9.72 -5.26 14.45
N GLY A 133 -9.22 -6.17 15.30
CA GLY A 133 -9.84 -7.48 15.56
C GLY A 133 -9.82 -8.42 14.35
N ARG A 134 -8.94 -8.17 13.36
CA ARG A 134 -8.79 -8.94 12.12
C ARG A 134 -7.70 -10.01 12.22
N GLU A 135 -7.67 -10.72 13.35
CA GLU A 135 -6.70 -11.80 13.58
C GLU A 135 -6.93 -13.00 12.65
N ASP A 136 -8.14 -13.11 12.07
CA ASP A 136 -8.47 -14.05 10.98
C ASP A 136 -7.50 -13.89 9.78
N LEU A 137 -7.12 -12.66 9.46
CA LEU A 137 -6.19 -12.37 8.37
C LEU A 137 -4.75 -12.77 8.71
N LEU A 138 -4.36 -12.73 9.99
CA LEU A 138 -3.03 -13.17 10.44
C LEU A 138 -2.89 -14.69 10.48
N ALA A 139 -3.98 -15.42 10.71
CA ALA A 139 -3.96 -16.87 10.81
C ALA A 139 -3.82 -17.58 9.45
N THR A 140 -3.99 -16.87 8.33
CA THR A 140 -4.11 -17.48 6.99
C THR A 140 -2.74 -17.82 6.33
N VAL A 141 -1.65 -17.84 7.10
CA VAL A 141 -0.28 -18.08 6.60
C VAL A 141 0.10 -19.57 6.60
N ALA A 142 -0.73 -20.44 7.17
CA ALA A 142 -0.48 -21.87 7.21
C ALA A 142 -1.35 -22.61 6.18
N SER A 143 -0.82 -22.79 4.97
CA SER A 143 -1.19 -23.86 4.02
C SER A 143 -0.07 -24.08 3.02
#